data_AF-R7MSZ6-F1
#
_entry.id   AF-R7MSZ6-F1
#
_cell.length_a   1.000
_cell.length_b   1.000
_cell.length_c   1.000
_cell.angle_alpha   90.00
_cell.angle_beta   90.00
_cell.angle_gamma   90.00
#
_symmetry.space_group_name_H-M   'P 1'
#
loop_
_entity.id
_entity.type
_entity.pdbx_description
1 polymer ?
#
loop_
_entity_poly.entity_id
_entity_poly.type
_entity_poly.pdbx_seq_one_letter_code
_entity_poly.pdbx_strand_id
1 'polypeptide(L)'
;MAGREGSAWVFRAPSPVLAAWDKMAGVHLLDRKHYLYHYDIQYFAMTCLRDTELNLCQQYYAADIIAKIAGMDGRLCLALARQDLYFHPETVIQEQKLSVDLVPILLETQMQHVLPILEDIRRYLVRKYETMIQQILPQQDEYGKELNRPTDLELRHLQHYLRGQGLFFQEKDDEWFQCAYQARNDISHLNVLPTDQLDKLFAIQQKIH
;
A
#
# COMPACT_ATOMS: atom_id res chain seq x y z
N MET A 1 -14.00 35.54 14.69
CA MET A 1 -12.79 35.94 15.45
C MET A 1 -11.68 36.19 14.44
N ALA A 2 -10.89 37.26 14.62
CA ALA A 2 -9.77 37.60 13.75
C ALA A 2 -8.44 37.36 14.49
N GLY A 3 -7.46 36.76 13.82
CA GLY A 3 -6.11 36.54 14.33
C GLY A 3 -5.09 36.83 13.24
N ARG A 4 -3.82 36.97 13.62
CA ARG A 4 -2.72 37.20 12.68
C ARG A 4 -1.80 35.98 12.68
N GLU A 5 -1.59 35.38 11.51
CA GLU A 5 -0.64 34.29 11.30
C GLU A 5 0.41 34.75 10.29
N GLY A 6 1.64 35.00 10.76
CA GLY A 6 2.70 35.60 9.95
C GLY A 6 2.33 37.00 9.42
N SER A 7 2.44 37.19 8.09
CA SER A 7 2.04 38.42 7.41
C SER A 7 0.55 38.50 7.06
N ALA A 8 -0.22 37.44 7.29
CA ALA A 8 -1.62 37.33 6.89
C ALA A 8 -2.60 37.54 8.07
N TRP A 9 -3.76 38.12 7.76
CA TRP A 9 -4.88 38.22 8.69
C TRP A 9 -5.87 37.08 8.42
N VAL A 10 -6.17 36.30 9.46
CA VAL A 10 -7.07 35.15 9.40
C VAL A 10 -8.38 35.52 10.08
N PHE A 11 -9.49 35.40 9.34
CA PHE A 11 -10.82 35.71 9.83
C PHE A 11 -11.69 34.44 9.83
N ARG A 12 -12.28 34.10 10.98
CA ARG A 12 -13.28 33.03 11.09
C ARG A 12 -14.69 33.61 11.09
N ALA A 13 -15.53 33.19 10.16
CA ALA A 13 -16.91 33.65 10.00
C ALA A 13 -17.90 32.51 9.63
N PRO A 14 -19.22 32.66 9.88
CA PRO A 14 -20.24 31.69 9.47
C PRO A 14 -20.38 31.56 7.94
N SER A 15 -20.84 30.41 7.44
CA SER A 15 -20.93 30.11 5.99
C SER A 15 -21.60 31.18 5.11
N PRO A 16 -22.68 31.88 5.54
CA PRO A 16 -23.28 32.95 4.74
C PRO A 16 -22.35 34.15 4.51
N VAL A 17 -21.46 34.43 5.46
CA VAL A 17 -20.49 35.52 5.38
C VAL A 17 -19.31 35.13 4.48
N LEU A 18 -18.89 33.86 4.54
CA LEU A 18 -17.82 33.32 3.69
C LEU A 18 -18.18 33.39 2.19
N ALA A 19 -19.43 33.13 1.83
CA ALA A 19 -19.92 33.22 0.45
C ALA A 19 -19.88 34.65 -0.14
N ALA A 20 -19.97 35.68 0.72
CA ALA A 20 -19.83 37.07 0.30
C ALA A 20 -18.35 37.47 0.16
N TRP A 21 -17.48 36.93 1.02
CA TRP A 21 -16.04 37.19 1.01
C TRP A 21 -15.30 36.50 -0.13
N ASP A 22 -15.77 35.34 -0.59
CA ASP A 22 -15.20 34.60 -1.73
C ASP A 22 -15.23 35.42 -3.05
N LYS A 23 -16.11 36.43 -3.14
CA LYS A 23 -16.23 37.32 -4.30
C LYS A 23 -15.37 38.58 -4.20
N MET A 24 -14.66 38.80 -3.08
CA MET A 24 -13.85 40.00 -2.86
C MET A 24 -12.44 39.84 -3.43
N ALA A 25 -12.00 40.80 -4.24
CA ALA A 25 -10.65 40.81 -4.79
C ALA A 25 -9.59 40.87 -3.66
N GLY A 26 -8.61 39.98 -3.70
CA GLY A 26 -7.54 39.87 -2.69
C GLY A 26 -7.92 39.10 -1.42
N VAL A 27 -9.14 38.54 -1.35
CA VAL A 27 -9.55 37.60 -0.30
C VAL A 27 -9.56 36.19 -0.87
N HIS A 28 -8.81 35.28 -0.25
CA HIS A 28 -8.81 33.87 -0.60
C HIS A 28 -9.49 33.05 0.50
N LEU A 29 -10.56 32.35 0.15
CA LEU A 29 -11.22 31.45 1.08
C LEU A 29 -10.37 30.17 1.25
N LEU A 30 -9.79 30.00 2.43
CA LEU A 30 -9.12 28.75 2.81
C LEU A 30 -10.17 27.75 3.27
N ASP A 31 -10.72 26.98 2.33
CA ASP A 31 -11.53 25.80 2.65
C ASP A 31 -10.62 24.57 2.73
N ARG A 32 -10.64 23.90 3.88
CA ARG A 32 -9.90 22.65 4.12
C ARG A 32 -10.08 21.62 3.01
N LYS A 33 -11.27 21.54 2.40
CA LYS A 33 -11.56 20.59 1.32
C LYS A 33 -10.76 20.83 0.03
N HIS A 34 -10.25 22.04 -0.17
CA HIS A 34 -9.46 22.40 -1.34
C HIS A 34 -7.95 22.25 -1.14
N TYR A 35 -7.49 22.00 0.10
CA TYR A 35 -6.07 21.98 0.45
C TYR A 35 -5.62 20.72 1.19
N LEU A 36 -6.55 19.88 1.68
CA LEU A 36 -6.23 18.60 2.31
C LEU A 36 -6.60 17.46 1.37
N TYR A 37 -5.61 16.70 0.95
CA TYR A 37 -5.74 15.52 0.13
C TYR A 37 -5.46 14.25 0.94
N HIS A 38 -5.78 13.09 0.36
CA HIS A 38 -5.46 11.79 0.94
C HIS A 38 -4.00 11.68 1.39
N TYR A 39 -3.08 12.20 0.57
CA TYR A 39 -1.65 12.20 0.87
C TYR A 39 -1.30 12.96 2.15
N ASP A 40 -1.95 14.10 2.43
CA ASP A 40 -1.69 14.89 3.63
C ASP A 40 -2.10 14.14 4.89
N ILE A 41 -3.23 13.41 4.83
CA ILE A 41 -3.74 12.62 5.95
C ILE A 41 -2.89 11.37 6.15
N GLN A 42 -2.46 10.72 5.06
CA GLN A 42 -1.53 9.61 5.13
C GLN A 42 -0.19 10.04 5.74
N TYR A 43 0.35 11.19 5.35
CA TYR A 43 1.58 11.73 5.93
C TYR A 43 1.43 12.10 7.41
N PHE A 44 0.28 12.65 7.79
CA PHE A 44 -0.05 12.90 9.18
C PHE A 44 -0.13 11.60 9.99
N ALA A 45 -0.81 10.57 9.46
CA ALA A 45 -0.87 9.23 10.08
C ALA A 45 0.53 8.62 10.24
N MET A 46 1.38 8.71 9.22
CA MET A 46 2.79 8.29 9.30
C MET A 46 3.54 8.98 10.45
N THR A 47 3.32 10.28 10.61
CA THR A 47 3.95 11.06 11.69
C THR A 47 3.48 10.57 13.06
N CYS A 48 2.19 10.27 13.21
CA CYS A 48 1.62 9.73 14.45
C CYS A 48 2.12 8.31 14.76
N LEU A 49 2.39 7.49 13.74
CA LEU A 49 2.88 6.13 13.90
C LEU A 49 4.39 6.02 14.17
N ARG A 50 5.13 7.13 14.10
CA ARG A 50 6.60 7.14 14.18
C ARG A 50 7.16 6.56 15.48
N ASP A 51 6.45 6.75 16.58
CA ASP A 51 6.87 6.30 17.92
C ASP A 51 6.38 4.87 18.24
N THR A 52 5.84 4.15 17.26
CA THR A 52 5.43 2.74 17.41
C THR A 52 6.57 1.77 17.10
N GLU A 53 6.38 0.49 17.43
CA GLU A 53 7.35 -0.57 17.09
C GLU A 53 7.26 -1.04 15.63
N LEU A 54 6.32 -0.48 14.85
CA LEU A 54 6.17 -0.82 13.44
C LEU A 54 7.39 -0.37 12.63
N ASN A 55 7.86 -1.21 11.72
CA ASN A 55 8.88 -0.81 10.75
C ASN A 55 8.31 0.12 9.67
N LEU A 56 9.18 0.73 8.88
CA LEU A 56 8.77 1.74 7.89
C LEU A 56 7.71 1.25 6.89
N CYS A 57 7.82 0.02 6.38
CA CYS A 57 6.83 -0.54 5.45
C CYS A 57 5.48 -0.76 6.13
N GLN A 58 5.48 -1.28 7.36
CA GLN A 58 4.28 -1.47 8.17
C GLN A 58 3.61 -0.13 8.49
N GLN A 59 4.40 0.90 8.81
CA GLN A 59 3.90 2.25 9.04
C GLN A 59 3.21 2.80 7.77
N TYR A 60 3.83 2.68 6.60
CA TYR A 60 3.24 3.13 5.33
C TYR A 60 1.93 2.44 5.01
N TYR A 61 1.88 1.13 5.21
CA TYR A 61 0.68 0.32 5.01
C TYR A 61 -0.44 0.74 5.99
N ALA A 62 -0.13 0.84 7.28
CA ALA A 62 -1.11 1.26 8.30
C ALA A 62 -1.60 2.69 8.07
N ALA A 63 -0.71 3.63 7.73
CA ALA A 63 -1.06 5.02 7.45
C ALA A 63 -2.01 5.17 6.26
N ASP A 64 -1.86 4.33 5.25
CA ASP A 64 -2.75 4.31 4.09
C ASP A 64 -4.16 3.82 4.46
N ILE A 65 -4.27 2.75 5.27
CA ILE A 65 -5.55 2.31 5.84
C ILE A 65 -6.19 3.45 6.66
N ILE A 66 -5.41 4.13 7.51
CA ILE A 66 -5.89 5.25 8.32
C ILE A 66 -6.44 6.36 7.43
N ALA A 67 -5.71 6.74 6.38
CA ALA A 67 -6.12 7.82 5.49
C ALA A 67 -7.42 7.49 4.73
N LYS A 68 -7.58 6.25 4.27
CA LYS A 68 -8.82 5.78 3.62
C LYS A 68 -10.02 5.80 4.56
N ILE A 69 -9.84 5.45 5.83
CA ILE A 69 -10.92 5.42 6.82
C ILE A 69 -11.24 6.81 7.35
N ALA A 70 -10.22 7.61 7.67
CA ALA A 70 -10.37 8.92 8.25
C ALA A 70 -10.85 9.98 7.25
N GLY A 71 -10.59 9.78 5.95
CA GLY A 71 -10.83 10.80 4.93
C GLY A 71 -10.09 12.08 5.28
N MET A 72 -10.80 13.20 5.43
CA MET A 72 -10.22 14.49 5.84
C MET A 72 -10.30 14.76 7.36
N ASP A 73 -10.79 13.80 8.17
CA ASP A 73 -10.92 13.97 9.61
C ASP A 73 -9.60 13.67 10.34
N GLY A 74 -8.80 14.72 10.58
CA GLY A 74 -7.54 14.60 11.31
C GLY A 74 -7.69 14.11 12.76
N ARG A 75 -8.84 14.28 13.41
CA ARG A 75 -9.05 13.75 14.77
C ARG A 75 -9.26 12.25 14.73
N LEU A 76 -10.06 11.79 13.77
CA LEU A 76 -10.24 10.36 13.52
C LEU A 76 -8.92 9.71 13.10
N CYS A 77 -8.16 10.37 12.22
CA CYS A 77 -6.81 9.93 11.85
C CYS A 77 -5.92 9.72 13.08
N LEU A 78 -5.87 10.69 14.00
CA LEU A 78 -5.09 10.58 15.24
C LEU A 78 -5.59 9.42 16.13
N ALA A 79 -6.91 9.23 16.22
CA ALA A 79 -7.49 8.14 17.01
C ALA A 79 -7.18 6.75 16.44
N LEU A 80 -7.05 6.63 15.12
CA LEU A 80 -6.71 5.39 14.42
C LEU A 80 -5.20 5.11 14.37
N ALA A 81 -4.35 6.14 14.53
CA ALA A 81 -2.90 6.05 14.41
C ALA A 81 -2.22 5.37 15.61
N ARG A 82 -2.47 4.07 15.74
CA ARG A 82 -1.87 3.17 16.75
C ARG A 82 -1.39 1.88 16.09
N GLN A 83 -0.39 1.24 16.69
CA GLN A 83 0.20 0.01 16.16
C GLN A 83 -0.82 -1.12 15.99
N ASP A 84 -1.82 -1.19 16.88
CA ASP A 84 -2.82 -2.26 16.87
C ASP A 84 -3.66 -2.26 15.59
N LEU A 85 -3.75 -1.15 14.87
CA LEU A 85 -4.44 -1.11 13.58
C LEU A 85 -3.77 -2.04 12.56
N TYR A 86 -2.45 -2.23 12.63
CA TYR A 86 -1.73 -3.12 11.74
C TYR A 86 -2.06 -4.60 12.02
N PHE A 87 -2.18 -4.97 13.29
CA PHE A 87 -2.37 -6.35 13.72
C PHE A 87 -3.84 -6.77 13.82
N HIS A 88 -4.70 -5.86 14.30
CA HIS A 88 -6.10 -6.10 14.63
C HIS A 88 -6.99 -4.93 14.20
N PRO A 89 -7.03 -4.59 12.89
CA PRO A 89 -7.76 -3.43 12.40
C PRO A 89 -9.25 -3.50 12.80
N GLU A 90 -9.88 -4.67 12.76
CA GLU A 90 -11.28 -4.86 13.17
C GLU A 90 -11.56 -4.43 14.61
N THR A 91 -10.61 -4.68 15.53
CA THR A 91 -10.75 -4.31 16.94
C THR A 91 -10.68 -2.79 17.08
N VAL A 92 -9.74 -2.14 16.39
CA VAL A 92 -9.61 -0.68 16.39
C VAL A 92 -10.87 0.00 15.82
N ILE A 93 -11.43 -0.53 14.73
CA ILE A 93 -12.67 -0.01 14.13
C ILE A 93 -13.86 -0.15 15.08
N GLN A 94 -13.96 -1.28 15.80
CA GLN A 94 -15.01 -1.49 16.80
C GLN A 94 -14.88 -0.53 17.99
N GLU A 95 -13.66 -0.32 18.51
CA GLU A 95 -13.40 0.62 19.62
C GLU A 95 -13.80 2.06 19.25
N GLN A 96 -13.56 2.46 18.01
CA GLN A 96 -13.97 3.77 17.49
C GLN A 96 -15.45 3.83 17.10
N LYS A 97 -16.20 2.72 17.23
CA LYS A 97 -17.63 2.61 16.90
C LYS A 97 -17.94 3.03 15.46
N LEU A 98 -17.03 2.72 14.55
CA LEU A 98 -17.18 3.06 13.13
C LEU A 98 -17.97 1.96 12.41
N SER A 99 -18.82 2.37 11.48
CA SER A 99 -19.50 1.47 10.55
C SER A 99 -18.81 1.55 9.19
N VAL A 100 -17.72 0.80 9.05
CA VAL A 100 -16.88 0.76 7.84
C VAL A 100 -16.73 -0.69 7.40
N ASP A 101 -16.91 -0.94 6.10
CA ASP A 101 -16.54 -2.22 5.50
C ASP A 101 -15.02 -2.25 5.29
N LEU A 102 -14.35 -3.01 6.15
CA LEU A 102 -12.90 -3.01 6.24
C LEU A 102 -12.26 -3.84 5.12
N VAL A 103 -12.93 -4.90 4.63
CA VAL A 103 -12.33 -5.84 3.67
C VAL A 103 -11.92 -5.16 2.37
N PRO A 104 -12.77 -4.35 1.70
CA PRO A 104 -12.36 -3.63 0.48
C PRO A 104 -11.19 -2.68 0.71
N ILE A 105 -11.14 -2.00 1.87
CA ILE A 105 -10.07 -1.05 2.21
C ILE A 105 -8.75 -1.80 2.39
N LEU A 106 -8.77 -2.93 3.10
CA LEU A 106 -7.59 -3.78 3.27
C LEU A 106 -7.11 -4.32 1.93
N LEU A 107 -8.02 -4.85 1.09
CA LEU A 107 -7.67 -5.38 -0.23
C LEU A 107 -7.05 -4.31 -1.12
N GLU A 108 -7.67 -3.13 -1.22
CA GLU A 108 -7.14 -2.02 -2.03
C GLU A 108 -5.75 -1.61 -1.54
N THR A 109 -5.57 -1.50 -0.22
CA THR A 109 -4.29 -1.13 0.38
C THR A 109 -3.24 -2.22 0.16
N GLN A 110 -3.60 -3.49 0.31
CA GLN A 110 -2.71 -4.60 0.00
C GLN A 110 -2.33 -4.63 -1.48
N MET A 111 -3.26 -4.38 -2.41
CA MET A 111 -2.92 -4.28 -3.83
C MET A 111 -1.92 -3.15 -4.12
N GLN A 112 -2.09 -1.99 -3.50
CA GLN A 112 -1.20 -0.84 -3.70
C GLN A 112 0.23 -1.08 -3.16
N HIS A 113 0.37 -1.78 -2.03
CA HIS A 113 1.67 -1.98 -1.38
C HIS A 113 2.33 -3.31 -1.75
N VAL A 114 1.56 -4.38 -1.95
CA VAL A 114 2.08 -5.73 -2.19
C VAL A 114 2.39 -5.97 -3.66
N LEU A 115 1.56 -5.53 -4.62
CA LEU A 115 1.85 -5.77 -6.04
C LEU A 115 3.23 -5.26 -6.49
N PRO A 116 3.70 -4.07 -6.05
CA PRO A 116 5.08 -3.64 -6.32
C PRO A 116 6.13 -4.59 -5.73
N ILE A 117 5.92 -5.10 -4.52
CA ILE A 117 6.83 -6.05 -3.87
C ILE A 117 6.90 -7.36 -4.67
N LEU A 118 5.75 -7.88 -5.11
CA LEU A 118 5.68 -9.10 -5.92
C LEU A 118 6.45 -8.93 -7.24
N GLU A 119 6.35 -7.76 -7.86
CA GLU A 119 7.08 -7.42 -9.07
C GLU A 119 8.59 -7.29 -8.82
N ASP A 120 9.01 -6.69 -7.71
CA ASP A 120 10.42 -6.62 -7.30
C ASP A 120 11.01 -8.03 -7.09
N ILE A 121 10.27 -8.91 -6.39
CA ILE A 121 10.66 -10.31 -6.18
C ILE A 121 10.80 -11.02 -7.52
N ARG A 122 9.79 -10.89 -8.41
CA ARG A 122 9.84 -11.49 -9.76
C ARG A 122 11.07 -11.02 -10.53
N ARG A 123 11.35 -9.71 -10.55
CA ARG A 123 12.51 -9.13 -11.24
C ARG A 123 13.82 -9.64 -10.67
N TYR A 124 13.93 -9.69 -9.34
CA TYR A 124 15.10 -10.24 -8.66
C TYR A 124 15.36 -11.69 -9.08
N LEU A 125 14.33 -12.55 -9.04
CA LEU A 125 14.43 -13.96 -9.42
C LEU A 125 14.78 -14.13 -10.90
N VAL A 126 14.07 -13.44 -11.79
CA VAL A 126 14.32 -13.49 -13.24
C VAL A 126 15.75 -13.08 -13.56
N ARG A 127 16.26 -12.02 -12.90
CA ARG A 127 17.63 -11.55 -13.10
C ARG A 127 18.67 -12.52 -12.54
N LYS A 128 18.44 -13.05 -11.33
CA LYS A 128 19.39 -13.96 -10.67
C LYS A 128 19.52 -15.29 -11.41
N TYR A 129 18.42 -15.80 -11.96
CA TYR A 129 18.36 -17.08 -12.68
C TYR A 129 18.29 -16.92 -14.19
N GLU A 130 18.69 -15.77 -14.73
CA GLU A 130 18.52 -15.41 -16.13
C GLU A 130 19.09 -16.47 -17.09
N THR A 131 20.31 -16.96 -16.83
CA THR A 131 20.96 -17.97 -17.68
C THR A 131 20.16 -19.27 -17.76
N MET A 132 19.58 -19.72 -16.65
CA MET A 132 18.74 -20.93 -16.65
C MET A 132 17.42 -20.68 -17.37
N ILE A 133 16.82 -19.51 -17.14
CA ILE A 133 15.58 -19.12 -17.81
C ILE A 133 15.79 -19.02 -19.33
N GLN A 134 16.92 -18.50 -19.80
CA GLN A 134 17.21 -18.42 -21.23
C GLN A 134 17.33 -19.80 -21.89
N GLN A 135 17.72 -20.85 -21.15
CA GLN A 135 17.83 -22.21 -21.68
C GLN A 135 16.46 -22.87 -21.89
N ILE A 136 15.43 -22.45 -21.16
CA ILE A 136 14.06 -22.97 -21.32
C ILE A 136 13.25 -22.17 -22.33
N LEU A 137 13.65 -20.93 -22.67
CA LEU A 137 12.98 -20.09 -23.66
C LEU A 137 13.47 -20.39 -25.09
N PRO A 138 12.66 -20.13 -26.14
CA PRO A 138 11.30 -19.57 -26.11
C PRO A 138 10.23 -20.61 -25.76
N GLN A 139 9.08 -20.14 -25.28
CA GLN A 139 7.92 -20.97 -24.92
C GLN A 139 6.61 -20.28 -25.31
N GLN A 140 5.49 -21.01 -25.29
CA GLN A 140 4.15 -20.42 -25.34
C GLN A 140 3.41 -20.66 -24.03
N ASP A 141 2.69 -19.65 -23.54
CA ASP A 141 1.81 -19.83 -22.39
C ASP A 141 0.50 -20.56 -22.77
N GLU A 142 -0.33 -20.83 -21.77
CA GLU A 142 -1.62 -21.54 -21.92
C GLU A 142 -2.64 -20.79 -22.81
N TYR A 143 -2.38 -19.54 -23.16
CA TYR A 143 -3.20 -18.71 -24.06
C TYR A 143 -2.53 -18.48 -25.44
N GLY A 144 -1.41 -19.15 -25.71
CA GLY A 144 -0.67 -19.02 -26.96
C GLY A 144 0.20 -17.76 -27.05
N LYS A 145 0.43 -17.04 -25.94
CA LYS A 145 1.36 -15.89 -25.91
C LYS A 145 2.79 -16.41 -25.97
N GLU A 146 3.56 -15.88 -26.92
CA GLU A 146 4.99 -16.19 -27.00
C GLU A 146 5.76 -15.52 -25.85
N LEU A 147 6.54 -16.34 -25.15
CA LEU A 147 7.48 -15.95 -24.11
C LEU A 147 8.87 -16.10 -24.71
N ASN A 148 9.50 -14.97 -25.05
CA ASN A 148 10.77 -14.97 -25.78
C ASN A 148 11.92 -14.47 -24.92
N ARG A 149 11.63 -13.68 -23.89
CA ARG A 149 12.62 -13.06 -23.01
C ARG A 149 12.36 -13.45 -21.56
N PRO A 150 13.40 -13.54 -20.71
CA PRO A 150 13.24 -13.81 -19.28
C PRO A 150 12.25 -12.85 -18.59
N THR A 151 12.24 -11.58 -19.01
CA THR A 151 11.34 -10.55 -18.48
C THR A 151 9.86 -10.80 -18.77
N ASP A 152 9.54 -11.60 -19.79
CA ASP A 152 8.17 -11.96 -20.18
C ASP A 152 7.55 -12.96 -19.18
N LEU A 153 8.38 -13.60 -18.35
CA LEU A 153 7.93 -14.56 -17.36
C LEU A 153 7.27 -13.88 -16.16
N GLU A 154 6.05 -14.32 -15.86
CA GLU A 154 5.29 -14.00 -14.66
C GLU A 154 5.56 -15.06 -13.57
N LEU A 155 5.19 -14.78 -12.33
CA LEU A 155 5.34 -15.73 -11.22
C LEU A 155 4.70 -17.11 -11.51
N ARG A 156 3.56 -17.13 -12.24
CA ARG A 156 2.90 -18.38 -12.67
C ARG A 156 3.75 -19.20 -13.64
N HIS A 157 4.47 -18.54 -14.55
CA HIS A 157 5.34 -19.23 -15.50
C HIS A 157 6.53 -19.84 -14.75
N LEU A 158 7.13 -19.08 -13.82
CA LEU A 158 8.20 -19.59 -12.96
C LEU A 158 7.72 -20.80 -12.13
N GLN A 159 6.51 -20.74 -11.57
CA GLN A 159 5.92 -21.87 -10.82
C GLN A 159 5.81 -23.13 -11.68
N HIS A 160 5.41 -22.97 -12.94
CA HIS A 160 5.31 -24.08 -13.88
C HIS A 160 6.68 -24.72 -14.14
N TYR A 161 7.69 -23.91 -14.43
CA TYR A 161 9.03 -24.42 -14.78
C TYR A 161 9.80 -25.02 -13.60
N LEU A 162 9.53 -24.56 -12.37
CA LEU A 162 10.09 -25.16 -11.14
C LEU A 162 9.60 -26.60 -10.89
N ARG A 163 8.45 -27.01 -11.44
CA ARG A 163 7.88 -28.36 -11.26
C ARG A 163 8.53 -29.41 -12.17
N GLY A 164 9.86 -29.38 -12.26
CA GLY A 164 10.65 -30.41 -12.95
C GLY A 164 10.98 -30.12 -14.41
N GLN A 165 10.84 -28.87 -14.88
CA GLN A 165 11.16 -28.49 -16.26
C GLN A 165 12.49 -27.71 -16.39
N GLY A 166 13.42 -27.91 -15.45
CA GLY A 166 14.80 -27.42 -15.57
C GLY A 166 15.09 -26.08 -14.89
N LEU A 167 14.10 -25.46 -14.22
CA LEU A 167 14.36 -24.32 -13.32
C LEU A 167 14.46 -24.81 -11.88
N PHE A 168 15.48 -24.34 -11.15
CA PHE A 168 15.69 -24.66 -9.75
C PHE A 168 16.21 -23.42 -9.03
N PHE A 169 15.54 -23.04 -7.95
CA PHE A 169 15.97 -21.94 -7.08
C PHE A 169 16.77 -22.47 -5.88
N GLN A 170 17.68 -21.65 -5.39
CA GLN A 170 18.28 -21.83 -4.08
C GLN A 170 17.18 -21.75 -3.02
N GLU A 171 17.32 -22.52 -1.93
CA GLU A 171 16.33 -22.64 -0.85
C GLU A 171 15.73 -21.30 -0.42
N LYS A 172 16.57 -20.31 -0.10
CA LYS A 172 16.14 -18.96 0.27
C LYS A 172 15.29 -18.27 -0.82
N ASP A 173 15.68 -18.40 -2.09
CA ASP A 173 14.95 -17.75 -3.19
C ASP A 173 13.65 -18.50 -3.51
N ASP A 174 13.62 -19.82 -3.30
CA ASP A 174 12.39 -20.61 -3.42
C ASP A 174 11.40 -20.21 -2.32
N GLU A 175 11.84 -20.03 -1.08
CA GLU A 175 10.98 -19.51 0.00
C GLU A 175 10.38 -18.15 -0.36
N TRP A 176 11.19 -17.24 -0.91
CA TRP A 176 10.73 -15.92 -1.35
C TRP A 176 9.73 -16.03 -2.50
N PHE A 177 10.02 -16.92 -3.45
CA PHE A 177 9.15 -17.21 -4.58
C PHE A 177 7.80 -17.78 -4.12
N GLN A 178 7.77 -18.78 -3.24
CA GLN A 178 6.54 -19.37 -2.72
C GLN A 178 5.71 -18.33 -1.94
N CYS A 179 6.35 -17.50 -1.13
CA CYS A 179 5.69 -16.40 -0.43
C CYS A 179 5.01 -15.43 -1.41
N ALA A 180 5.73 -15.01 -2.45
CA ALA A 180 5.21 -14.10 -3.47
C ALA A 180 4.10 -14.76 -4.33
N TYR A 181 4.28 -16.01 -4.72
CA TYR A 181 3.30 -16.75 -5.52
C TYR A 181 1.98 -16.95 -4.78
N GLN A 182 2.04 -17.33 -3.50
CA GLN A 182 0.85 -17.47 -2.66
C GLN A 182 0.14 -16.11 -2.49
N ALA A 183 0.88 -15.05 -2.15
CA ALA A 183 0.31 -13.72 -2.00
C ALA A 183 -0.36 -13.20 -3.29
N ARG A 184 0.25 -13.47 -4.45
CA ARG A 184 -0.34 -13.17 -5.76
C ARG A 184 -1.68 -13.89 -5.93
N ASN A 185 -1.76 -15.17 -5.58
CA ASN A 185 -2.99 -15.95 -5.74
C ASN A 185 -4.09 -15.45 -4.82
N ASP A 186 -3.77 -15.19 -3.56
CA ASP A 186 -4.72 -14.68 -2.58
C ASP A 186 -5.29 -13.32 -3.02
N ILE A 187 -4.44 -12.37 -3.42
CA ILE A 187 -4.89 -11.07 -3.94
C ILE A 187 -5.75 -11.25 -5.21
N SER A 188 -5.37 -12.15 -6.12
CA SER A 188 -6.14 -12.41 -7.35
C SER A 188 -7.53 -13.01 -7.07
N HIS A 189 -7.68 -13.68 -5.93
CA HIS A 189 -8.95 -14.22 -5.44
C HIS A 189 -9.68 -13.28 -4.46
N LEU A 190 -9.20 -12.05 -4.29
CA LEU A 190 -9.75 -11.06 -3.36
C LEU A 190 -9.73 -11.52 -1.89
N ASN A 191 -8.71 -12.30 -1.52
CA ASN A 191 -8.45 -12.71 -0.14
C ASN A 191 -7.49 -11.70 0.53
N VAL A 192 -7.86 -11.21 1.71
CA VAL A 192 -7.00 -10.35 2.52
C VAL A 192 -5.83 -11.17 3.04
N LEU A 193 -4.60 -10.72 2.79
CA LEU A 193 -3.41 -11.36 3.30
C LEU A 193 -3.33 -11.21 4.82
N PRO A 194 -3.01 -12.28 5.57
CA PRO A 194 -2.74 -12.19 7.00
C PRO A 194 -1.42 -11.44 7.28
N THR A 195 -1.31 -10.89 8.49
CA THR A 195 -0.18 -10.07 8.91
C THR A 195 1.16 -10.79 8.82
N ASP A 196 1.22 -12.10 9.08
CA ASP A 196 2.47 -12.87 8.98
C ASP A 196 2.98 -12.95 7.54
N GLN A 197 2.07 -12.98 6.56
CA GLN A 197 2.42 -12.97 5.14
C GLN A 197 2.88 -11.58 4.69
N LEU A 198 2.22 -10.51 5.16
CA LEU A 198 2.66 -9.13 4.94
C LEU A 198 4.06 -8.89 5.52
N ASP A 199 4.31 -9.33 6.74
CA ASP A 199 5.61 -9.19 7.41
C ASP A 199 6.73 -9.88 6.63
N LYS A 200 6.48 -11.08 6.10
CA LYS A 200 7.42 -11.78 5.22
C LYS A 200 7.70 -10.97 3.96
N LEU A 201 6.66 -10.45 3.29
CA LEU A 201 6.81 -9.65 2.07
C LEU A 201 7.60 -8.36 2.32
N PHE A 202 7.29 -7.62 3.38
CA PHE A 202 8.02 -6.41 3.75
C PHE A 202 9.48 -6.71 4.11
N ALA A 203 9.74 -7.83 4.82
CA ALA A 203 11.10 -8.25 5.12
C ALA A 203 11.89 -8.69 3.88
N ILE A 204 11.25 -9.26 2.87
CA ILE A 204 11.87 -9.60 1.59
C ILE A 204 12.20 -8.33 0.82
N GLN A 205 11.27 -7.38 0.74
CA GLN A 205 11.47 -6.09 0.06
C GLN A 205 12.72 -5.37 0.58
N GLN A 206 12.90 -5.31 1.89
CA GLN A 206 14.06 -4.69 2.54
C GLN A 206 15.40 -5.40 2.26
N LYS A 207 15.38 -6.63 1.73
CA LYS A 207 16.58 -7.41 1.39
C LYS A 207 16.90 -7.40 -0.10
N ILE A 208 15.93 -7.04 -0.94
CA ILE A 208 16.10 -6.91 -2.40
C ILE A 208 16.69 -5.54 -2.75
N HIS A 209 16.34 -4.51 -1.97
CA HIS A 209 16.90 -3.16 -2.05
C HIS A 209 18.05 -2.97 -1.06
#